data_AF-A0A3N5IKV5-F1
#
_entry.id   AF-A0A3N5IKV5-F1
#
_cell.length_a   1.000
_cell.length_b   1.000
_cell.length_c   1.000
_cell.angle_alpha   90.00
_cell.angle_beta   90.00
_cell.angle_gamma   90.00
#
_symmetry.space_group_name_H-M   'P 1'
#
loop_
_entity.id
_entity.type
_entity.pdbx_description
1 polymer ?
#
loop_
_entity_poly.entity_id
_entity_poly.type
_entity_poly.pdbx_seq_one_letter_code
_entity_poly.pdbx_strand_id
1 'polypeptide(L)' 'TGAQGWFDHDYLGIDQGAIALMCENLHSGFVWKVMSQNPYVIRGLKRAGFRGGWLGD' A
#
# COMPACT_ATOMS: atom_id res chain seq x y z
N THR A 1 -9.65 4.13 -41.89
CA THR A 1 -8.47 4.24 -41.02
C THR A 1 -8.96 4.66 -39.65
N GLY A 2 -9.28 3.71 -38.78
CA GLY A 2 -9.85 4.00 -37.46
C GLY A 2 -8.84 4.78 -36.60
N ALA A 3 -9.32 5.79 -35.87
CA ALA A 3 -8.49 6.55 -34.94
C ALA A 3 -7.79 5.58 -33.98
N GLN A 4 -6.47 5.61 -33.95
CA GLN A 4 -5.72 4.92 -32.90
C GLN A 4 -6.07 5.63 -31.59
N GLY A 5 -6.55 4.89 -30.59
CA GLY A 5 -6.98 5.47 -29.30
C GLY A 5 -5.82 6.16 -28.57
N TRP A 6 -6.14 6.91 -27.51
CA TRP A 6 -5.13 7.49 -26.65
C TRP A 6 -4.63 6.44 -25.65
N PHE A 7 -3.34 6.11 -25.74
CA PHE A 7 -2.65 5.21 -24.83
C PHE A 7 -1.28 5.80 -24.51
N ASP A 8 -0.94 5.81 -23.24
CA ASP A 8 0.39 6.20 -22.78
C ASP A 8 1.32 4.97 -22.71
N HIS A 9 2.61 5.18 -22.96
CA HIS A 9 3.64 4.15 -22.91
C HIS A 9 4.53 4.26 -21.66
N ASP A 10 4.37 5.33 -20.89
CA ASP A 10 5.13 5.54 -19.67
C ASP A 10 4.67 4.62 -18.53
N TYR A 11 5.63 4.20 -17.72
CA TYR A 11 5.38 3.44 -16.50
C TYR A 11 5.92 4.22 -15.31
N LEU A 12 5.02 4.77 -14.51
CA LEU A 12 5.38 5.52 -13.33
C LEU A 12 5.43 4.57 -12.13
N GLY A 13 6.54 4.63 -11.38
CA GLY A 13 6.73 3.78 -10.20
C GLY A 13 5.65 3.98 -9.13
N ILE A 14 5.08 5.18 -9.01
CA ILE A 14 3.97 5.45 -8.08
C ILE A 14 2.67 4.75 -8.48
N ASP A 15 2.46 4.50 -9.77
CA ASP A 15 1.27 3.81 -10.28
C ASP A 15 1.45 2.30 -10.16
N GLN A 16 2.53 1.79 -10.76
CA GLN A 16 2.81 0.35 -10.83
C GLN A 16 3.17 -0.24 -9.46
N GLY A 17 3.93 0.52 -8.66
CA GLY A 17 4.32 0.12 -7.32
C GLY A 17 3.11 -0.05 -6.42
N ALA A 18 2.15 0.88 -6.47
CA ALA A 18 0.92 0.75 -5.69
C ALA A 18 0.11 -0.48 -6.09
N ILE A 19 -0.02 -0.76 -7.40
CA ILE A 19 -0.70 -1.97 -7.90
C ILE A 19 -0.03 -3.23 -7.32
N ALA A 20 1.29 -3.36 -7.49
CA ALA A 20 2.02 -4.55 -7.04
C ALA A 20 1.94 -4.74 -5.51
N LEU A 21 2.16 -3.68 -4.74
CA LEU A 21 2.13 -3.74 -3.27
C LEU A 21 0.73 -4.10 -2.74
N MET A 22 -0.32 -3.60 -3.39
CA MET A 22 -1.69 -3.89 -2.96
C MET A 22 -2.17 -5.27 -3.40
N CYS A 23 -1.73 -5.77 -4.56
CA CYS A 23 -1.94 -7.18 -4.93
C CYS A 23 -1.32 -8.13 -3.89
N GLU A 24 -0.09 -7.85 -3.43
CA GLU A 24 0.55 -8.67 -2.41
C GLU A 24 -0.13 -8.55 -1.03
N ASN A 25 -0.59 -7.35 -0.66
CA ASN A 25 -1.39 -7.19 0.56
C ASN A 25 -2.70 -7.97 0.53
N LEU A 26 -3.36 -8.05 -0.63
CA LEU A 26 -4.55 -8.89 -0.80
C LEU A 26 -4.20 -10.38 -0.69
N HIS A 27 -3.08 -10.80 -1.29
CA HIS A 27 -2.70 -12.21 -1.34
C HIS A 27 -2.27 -12.76 0.03
N SER A 28 -1.36 -12.07 0.71
CA SER A 28 -0.75 -12.57 1.96
C SER A 28 -0.74 -11.55 3.11
N GLY A 29 -1.01 -10.27 2.80
CA GLY A 29 -0.86 -9.17 3.76
C GLY A 29 0.60 -8.82 4.07
N PHE A 30 1.57 -9.27 3.26
CA PHE A 30 3.00 -9.15 3.57
C PHE A 30 3.44 -7.71 3.88
N VAL A 31 3.11 -6.73 3.04
CA VAL A 31 3.56 -5.34 3.23
C VAL A 31 2.98 -4.78 4.53
N TRP A 32 1.70 -5.00 4.79
CA TRP A 32 1.06 -4.63 6.05
C TRP A 32 1.67 -5.32 7.27
N LYS A 33 2.00 -6.61 7.17
CA LYS A 33 2.66 -7.35 8.25
C LYS A 33 4.02 -6.72 8.57
N VAL A 34 4.84 -6.44 7.56
CA VAL A 34 6.13 -5.76 7.74
C VAL A 34 5.94 -4.38 8.39
N MET A 35 5.01 -3.57 7.89
CA MET A 35 4.74 -2.24 8.42
C MET A 35 4.25 -2.27 9.87
N SER A 36 3.38 -3.22 10.22
CA SER A 36 2.84 -3.39 11.57
C SER A 36 3.89 -3.76 12.62
N GLN A 37 5.03 -4.32 12.21
CA GLN A 37 6.14 -4.66 13.10
C GLN A 37 7.05 -3.48 13.41
N ASN A 38 6.93 -2.36 12.69
CA ASN A 38 7.81 -1.21 12.89
C ASN A 38 7.40 -0.41 14.15
N PRO A 39 8.27 -0.35 15.18
CA PRO A 39 7.93 0.31 16.44
C PRO A 39 7.70 1.82 16.30
N TYR A 40 8.29 2.47 15.28
CA TYR A 40 8.07 3.90 15.02
C TYR A 40 6.69 4.16 14.42
N VAL A 41 6.23 3.30 13.51
CA VAL A 41 4.87 3.36 12.94
C VAL A 41 3.84 3.16 14.05
N ILE A 42 4.00 2.10 14.85
CA ILE A 42 3.11 1.79 15.97
C ILE A 42 3.05 2.95 16.99
N ARG A 43 4.20 3.53 17.35
CA ARG A 43 4.26 4.69 18.24
C ARG A 43 3.53 5.90 17.64
N GLY A 44 3.71 6.15 16.35
CA GLY A 44 3.02 7.23 15.63
C GLY A 44 1.50 7.06 15.66
N LEU A 45 1.01 5.86 15.32
CA LEU A 45 -0.42 5.53 15.34
C LEU A 45 -1.03 5.71 16.74
N LYS A 46 -0.36 5.24 17.80
CA LYS A 46 -0.82 5.44 19.19
C LYS A 46 -0.89 6.92 19.56
N ARG A 47 0.12 7.71 19.19
CA ARG A 47 0.15 9.17 19.46
C ARG A 47 -0.94 9.93 18.69
N ALA A 48 -1.29 9.46 17.50
CA ALA A 48 -2.37 10.00 16.70
C ALA A 48 -3.77 9.55 17.16
N GLY A 49 -3.88 8.72 18.20
CA GLY A 49 -5.16 8.30 18.79
C GLY A 49 -5.84 7.11 18.11
N PHE A 50 -5.18 6.43 17.17
CA PHE A 50 -5.69 5.19 16.58
C PHE A 50 -5.75 4.06 17.63
N ARG A 51 -6.69 3.11 17.44
CA ARG A 51 -6.93 1.94 18.30
C ARG A 51 -7.35 0.74 17.45
N GLY A 52 -7.27 -0.48 18.01
CA GLY A 52 -7.64 -1.71 17.32
C GLY A 52 -6.60 -2.18 16.30
N GLY A 53 -6.88 -3.32 15.66
CA GLY A 53 -6.07 -3.85 14.56
C GLY A 53 -4.60 -4.07 14.96
N TRP A 54 -3.68 -3.35 14.31
CA TRP A 54 -2.23 -3.47 14.57
C TRP A 54 -1.82 -3.09 16.01
N LEU A 55 -2.70 -2.44 16.77
CA LEU A 55 -2.41 -1.96 18.12
C LEU A 55 -2.96 -2.89 19.21
N GLY A 56 -3.64 -3.98 18.83
CA GLY A 56 -4.46 -4.78 19.74
C GLY A 56 -5.79 -4.11 20.08
N ASP A 57 -6.65 -4.86 20.76
CA ASP A 57 -7.93 -4.37 21.30
C ASP A 57 -7.72 -3.48 22.54
#